data_AF-A0A7V5IF21-F1
#
_entry.id   AF-A0A7V5IF21-F1
#
_cell.length_a   1.000
_cell.length_b   1.000
_cell.length_c   1.000
_cell.angle_alpha   90.00
_cell.angle_beta   90.00
_cell.angle_gamma   90.00
#
_symmetry.space_group_name_H-M   'P 1'
#
loop_
_entity.id
_entity.type
_entity.pdbx_description
1 polymer ?
#
loop_
_entity_poly.entity_id
_entity_poly.type
_entity_poly.pdbx_seq_one_letter_code
_entity_poly.pdbx_strand_id
1 'polypeptide(L)'
;MNERVCPSVLYVQDFHTRSFWIKSKLDFKIGDHWRPQIGYLLIGPNQNRTRHIAGFPYPVRDNYESFGLFHDRDTAWLRIQYQFKTK
;
A
#
# COMPACT_ATOMS: atom_id res chain seq x y z
N MET A 1 27.39 9.31 -13.95
CA MET A 1 26.78 8.49 -12.88
C MET A 1 25.40 8.11 -13.35
N ASN A 2 25.05 6.83 -13.40
CA ASN A 2 23.81 6.36 -14.02
C ASN A 2 22.60 6.80 -13.21
N GLU A 3 21.84 7.74 -13.74
CA GLU A 3 20.49 8.05 -13.27
C GLU A 3 19.64 6.79 -13.42
N ARG A 4 18.92 6.43 -12.35
CA ARG A 4 18.13 5.20 -12.31
C ARG A 4 16.78 5.48 -11.68
N VAL A 5 15.74 5.01 -12.34
CA VAL A 5 14.41 4.83 -11.75
C VAL A 5 14.36 3.40 -11.20
N CYS A 6 14.06 3.25 -9.92
CA CYS A 6 13.98 1.95 -9.25
C CYS A 6 12.53 1.68 -8.83
N PRO A 7 11.75 0.96 -9.64
CA PRO A 7 10.41 0.53 -9.26
C PRO A 7 10.45 -0.60 -8.23
N SER A 8 9.51 -0.58 -7.28
CA SER A 8 9.30 -1.64 -6.30
C SER A 8 7.83 -1.78 -5.97
N VAL A 9 7.37 -3.02 -5.79
CA VAL A 9 5.99 -3.34 -5.42
C VAL A 9 6.01 -4.38 -4.32
N LEU A 10 5.20 -4.16 -3.28
CA LEU A 10 4.92 -5.12 -2.22
C LEU A 10 3.45 -5.50 -2.31
N TYR A 11 3.19 -6.80 -2.45
CA TYR A 11 1.85 -7.38 -2.41
C TYR A 11 1.73 -8.23 -1.14
N VAL A 12 0.63 -8.05 -0.43
CA VAL A 12 0.31 -8.86 0.75
C VAL A 12 -1.12 -9.33 0.63
N GLN A 13 -1.30 -10.62 0.89
CA GLN A 13 -2.58 -11.29 0.90
C GLN A 13 -2.74 -12.02 2.23
N ASP A 14 -3.84 -11.75 2.92
CA ASP A 14 -4.27 -12.56 4.05
C ASP A 14 -5.20 -13.66 3.54
N PHE A 15 -4.76 -14.92 3.63
CA PHE A 15 -5.57 -16.06 3.20
C PHE A 15 -6.69 -16.42 4.18
N HIS A 16 -6.63 -15.98 5.44
CA HIS A 16 -7.66 -16.23 6.45
C HIS A 16 -8.91 -15.37 6.20
N THR A 17 -8.69 -14.09 5.95
CA THR A 17 -9.76 -13.11 5.70
C THR A 17 -9.93 -12.77 4.22
N ARG A 18 -9.10 -13.31 3.31
CA ARG A 18 -9.09 -13.01 1.86
C ARG A 18 -8.94 -11.53 1.52
N SER A 19 -8.46 -10.70 2.44
CA SER A 19 -8.12 -9.31 2.16
C SER A 19 -6.75 -9.19 1.50
N PHE A 20 -6.51 -8.09 0.78
CA PHE A 20 -5.20 -7.80 0.18
C PHE A 20 -4.84 -6.32 0.27
N TRP A 21 -3.55 -6.03 0.19
CA TRP A 21 -3.07 -4.68 -0.10
C TRP A 21 -1.87 -4.71 -1.03
N ILE A 22 -1.73 -3.64 -1.80
CA ILE A 22 -0.63 -3.40 -2.74
C ILE A 22 0.01 -2.08 -2.36
N LYS A 23 1.32 -2.08 -2.15
CA LYS A 23 2.12 -0.86 -2.01
C LYS A 23 3.11 -0.77 -3.15
N SER A 24 2.91 0.21 -4.03
CA SER A 24 3.84 0.51 -5.11
C SER A 24 4.69 1.74 -4.76
N LYS A 25 5.94 1.74 -5.22
CA LYS A 25 6.88 2.81 -4.94
C LYS A 25 7.89 2.93 -6.08
N LEU A 26 8.11 4.15 -6.56
CA LEU A 26 9.18 4.51 -7.50
C LEU A 26 10.19 5.39 -6.78
N ASP A 27 11.46 4.96 -6.75
CA ASP A 27 12.57 5.79 -6.29
C ASP A 27 13.34 6.37 -7.48
N PHE A 28 13.60 7.67 -7.44
CA PHE A 28 14.41 8.37 -8.43
C PHE A 28 15.81 8.64 -7.85
N LYS A 29 16.84 8.10 -8.49
CA LYS A 29 18.24 8.36 -8.13
C LYS A 29 18.82 9.35 -9.14
N ILE A 30 18.52 10.63 -8.95
CA ILE A 30 18.93 11.72 -9.83
C ILE A 30 20.17 12.39 -9.24
N GLY A 31 21.29 12.30 -9.96
CA GLY A 31 22.57 12.79 -9.48
C GLY A 31 22.95 12.23 -8.10
N ASP A 32 23.76 13.00 -7.38
CA ASP A 32 24.39 12.53 -6.15
C ASP A 32 23.57 12.72 -4.88
N HIS A 33 22.61 13.64 -4.88
CA HIS A 33 22.02 14.14 -3.64
C HIS A 33 20.49 14.00 -3.59
N TRP A 34 19.80 14.03 -4.73
CA TRP A 34 18.34 14.00 -4.74
C TRP A 34 17.83 12.57 -4.77
N ARG A 35 16.89 12.26 -3.87
CA ARG A 35 16.18 10.98 -3.78
C ARG A 35 14.65 11.20 -3.72
N PRO A 36 14.02 11.71 -4.79
CA PRO A 36 12.56 11.76 -4.87
C PRO A 36 11.96 10.35 -4.85
N GLN A 37 10.78 10.24 -4.26
CA GLN A 37 10.00 9.03 -4.19
C GLN A 37 8.52 9.34 -4.36
N ILE A 38 7.86 8.57 -5.22
CA ILE A 38 6.40 8.56 -5.31
C ILE A 38 5.90 7.16 -5.00
N GLY A 39 4.72 7.06 -4.43
CA GLY A 39 4.12 5.77 -4.17
C GLY A 39 2.63 5.84 -3.91
N TYR A 40 2.03 4.67 -3.93
CA TYR A 40 0.60 4.47 -3.73
C TYR A 40 0.37 3.21 -2.91
N LEU A 41 -0.59 3.28 -2.00
CA LEU A 41 -1.09 2.17 -1.21
C LEU A 41 -2.56 1.96 -1.60
N LEU A 42 -2.86 0.79 -2.12
CA LEU A 42 -4.21 0.32 -2.41
C LEU A 42 -4.58 -0.79 -1.43
N ILE A 43 -5.76 -0.68 -0.84
CA ILE A 43 -6.28 -1.71 0.05
C ILE A 43 -7.60 -2.24 -0.52
N GLY A 44 -7.66 -3.56 -0.76
CA GLY A 44 -8.83 -4.20 -1.36
C GLY A 44 -9.61 -5.05 -0.36
N PRO A 45 -10.96 -4.95 -0.33
CA PRO A 45 -11.79 -5.71 0.58
C PRO A 45 -11.91 -7.19 0.18
N ASN A 46 -12.29 -8.04 1.15
CA ASN A 46 -12.69 -9.42 0.91
C ASN A 46 -14.00 -9.48 0.12
N GLN A 47 -13.98 -10.06 -1.09
CA GLN A 47 -15.19 -10.21 -1.92
C GLN A 47 -16.09 -11.40 -1.53
N ASN A 48 -15.76 -12.22 -0.52
CA ASN A 48 -16.33 -13.58 -0.40
C ASN A 48 -16.71 -14.08 1.01
N ARG A 49 -17.26 -13.27 1.92
CA ARG A 49 -18.01 -13.79 3.08
C ARG A 49 -19.24 -12.95 3.42
N THR A 50 -20.41 -13.42 3.03
CA THR A 50 -21.68 -13.05 3.67
C THR A 50 -21.73 -13.77 5.03
N ARG A 51 -21.32 -13.12 6.13
CA ARG A 51 -21.64 -13.65 7.46
C ARG A 51 -23.10 -13.32 7.77
N HIS A 52 -23.94 -14.36 7.87
CA HIS A 52 -25.28 -14.24 8.40
C HIS A 52 -25.19 -13.99 9.91
N ILE A 53 -25.33 -12.73 10.34
CA ILE A 53 -25.67 -12.42 11.73
C ILE A 53 -27.18 -12.64 11.85
N ALA A 54 -27.59 -13.36 12.89
CA ALA A 54 -28.95 -13.84 13.10
C ALA A 54 -30.03 -12.82 12.66
N GLY A 55 -30.80 -13.19 11.63
CA GLY A 55 -32.07 -12.55 11.27
C GLY A 55 -32.06 -11.50 10.16
N PHE A 56 -30.91 -10.98 9.69
CA PHE A 56 -30.90 -9.97 8.62
C PHE A 56 -29.73 -10.16 7.63
N PRO A 57 -29.97 -10.12 6.30
CA PRO A 57 -28.92 -10.27 5.30
C PRO A 57 -28.16 -8.95 5.13
N TYR A 58 -27.35 -8.58 6.13
CA TYR A 58 -26.33 -7.55 5.93
C TYR A 58 -25.03 -8.23 5.52
N PRO A 59 -24.44 -7.91 4.36
CA PRO A 59 -23.13 -8.41 4.02
C PRO A 59 -22.10 -7.78 4.97
N VAL A 60 -21.68 -8.52 5.99
CA VAL A 60 -20.50 -8.16 6.80
C VAL A 60 -19.29 -8.35 5.91
N ARG A 61 -18.91 -7.29 5.18
CA ARG A 61 -17.66 -7.26 4.44
C ARG A 61 -16.55 -7.03 5.46
N ASP A 62 -15.70 -8.03 5.65
CA ASP A 62 -14.43 -7.85 6.34
C ASP A 62 -13.55 -6.99 5.44
N ASN A 63 -13.63 -5.70 5.73
CA ASN A 63 -13.01 -4.64 4.98
C ASN A 63 -11.75 -4.30 5.78
N TYR A 64 -10.60 -4.89 5.43
CA TYR A 64 -9.24 -4.49 5.82
C TYR A 64 -8.90 -4.37 7.34
N GLU A 65 -9.83 -4.66 8.26
CA GLU A 65 -9.60 -4.65 9.72
C GLU A 65 -8.56 -5.68 10.16
N SER A 66 -8.42 -6.78 9.40
CA SER A 66 -7.37 -7.80 9.56
C SER A 66 -5.95 -7.25 9.55
N PHE A 67 -5.74 -6.10 8.90
CA PHE A 67 -4.45 -5.40 8.86
C PHE A 67 -4.35 -4.23 9.84
N GLY A 68 -5.33 -4.05 10.74
CA GLY A 68 -5.39 -2.89 11.64
C GLY A 68 -5.61 -1.56 10.91
N LEU A 69 -6.17 -1.61 9.70
CA LEU A 69 -6.43 -0.45 8.86
C LEU A 69 -7.91 -0.03 9.03
N PHE A 70 -8.20 1.26 8.90
CA PHE A 70 -9.56 1.81 8.96
C PHE A 70 -10.06 2.12 7.55
N HIS A 71 -11.38 2.09 7.34
CA HIS A 71 -12.05 2.55 6.11
C HIS A 71 -11.38 3.87 5.70
N ASP A 72 -10.97 4.02 4.44
CA ASP A 72 -10.47 5.28 3.84
C ASP A 72 -8.94 5.57 3.90
N ARG A 73 -8.09 4.54 3.73
CA ARG A 73 -6.61 4.69 3.76
C ARG A 73 -5.90 4.47 2.42
N ASP A 74 -6.59 4.49 1.30
CA ASP A 74 -5.91 4.54 0.00
C ASP A 74 -5.08 5.84 -0.05
N THR A 75 -3.76 5.69 0.00
CA THR A 75 -2.85 6.81 0.23
C THR A 75 -1.88 6.90 -0.92
N ALA A 76 -1.88 8.04 -1.61
CA ALA A 76 -0.77 8.45 -2.45
C ALA A 76 0.20 9.28 -1.61
N TRP A 77 1.50 9.14 -1.85
CA TRP A 77 2.50 10.00 -1.22
C TRP A 77 3.61 10.42 -2.18
N LEU A 78 4.13 11.60 -1.91
CA LEU A 78 5.34 12.15 -2.50
C LEU A 78 6.32 12.44 -1.35
N ARG A 79 7.54 11.95 -1.47
CA ARG A 79 8.64 12.25 -0.54
C ARG A 79 9.83 12.75 -1.33
N ILE A 80 10.31 13.95 -0.99
CA ILE A 80 11.53 14.51 -1.56
C ILE A 80 12.58 14.52 -0.45
N GLN A 81 13.71 13.86 -0.68
CA GLN A 81 14.83 13.85 0.25
C GLN A 81 16.10 14.32 -0.43
N TYR A 82 16.86 15.12 0.30
CA TYR A 82 18.24 15.45 -0.03
C TYR A 82 19.15 14.64 0.88
N GLN A 83 20.11 13.92 0.29
CA GLN A 83 21.12 13.17 1.02
C GLN A 83 22.47 13.87 0.89
N PHE A 84 23.02 14.34 2.00
CA PHE A 84 24.40 14.85 2.06
C PHE A 84 25.38 13.68 1.87
N LYS A 85 26.38 13.87 1.02
CA LYS A 85 27.55 12.98 1.01
C LYS A 85 28.48 13.39 2.14
N THR A 86 28.73 12.49 3.09
CA THR A 86 29.94 12.55 3.90
C THR A 86 31.13 12.26 2.99
N LYS A 87 32.13 13.15 3.01
CA LYS A 87 33.41 12.95 2.30
C LYS A 87 34.18 11.79 2.90
#